data_AF-A0A6A2WTQ6-F1
#
_entry.id   AF-A0A6A2WTQ6-F1
#
_cell.length_a   1.000
_cell.length_b   1.000
_cell.length_c   1.000
_cell.angle_alpha   90.00
_cell.angle_beta   90.00
_cell.angle_gamma   90.00
#
_symmetry.space_group_name_H-M   'P 1'
#
loop_
_entity.id
_entity.type
_entity.pdbx_description
1 polymer ?
#
loop_
_entity_poly.entity_id
_entity_poly.type
_entity_poly.pdbx_seq_one_letter_code
_entity_poly.pdbx_strand_id
1 'polypeptide(L)'
;MTLEIEGCKLLASSGGYKAVVDCLIKLIKQNRHGVEDNDCVFLACDTILNFLLKRERFPFPEDESTFFNLLKALALWTEKTNDQSIVMMASSICSLIFDLTSENDLLNHPGFSISCLDSLSRLVARSLASWGQGMSDVAKADMDLLEIVTAGYSRWADRFPQIRKAVEE
;
A
#
# COMPACT_ATOMS: atom_id res chain seq x y z
N MET A 1 -7.45 4.01 12.51
CA MET A 1 -7.13 5.30 11.82
C MET A 1 -7.00 6.42 12.84
N THR A 2 -5.94 7.22 12.77
CA THR A 2 -5.45 8.09 13.88
C THR A 2 -5.37 9.58 13.51
N LEU A 3 -5.09 9.94 12.24
CA LEU A 3 -4.91 11.33 11.81
C LEU A 3 -6.25 12.04 11.52
N GLU A 4 -6.46 13.23 12.08
CA GLU A 4 -7.62 14.08 11.78
C GLU A 4 -7.61 14.58 10.32
N ILE A 5 -8.80 14.91 9.79
CA ILE A 5 -8.96 15.39 8.40
C ILE A 5 -8.16 16.67 8.17
N GLU A 6 -8.13 17.56 9.16
CA GLU A 6 -7.37 18.81 9.17
C GLU A 6 -5.87 18.53 9.03
N GLY A 7 -5.37 17.47 9.69
CA GLY A 7 -4.01 16.97 9.53
C GLY A 7 -3.72 16.48 8.10
N CYS A 8 -4.62 15.69 7.50
CA CYS A 8 -4.48 15.25 6.12
C CYS A 8 -4.49 16.42 5.12
N LYS A 9 -5.38 17.40 5.32
CA LYS A 9 -5.45 18.62 4.50
C LYS A 9 -4.15 19.41 4.56
N LEU A 10 -3.59 19.57 5.76
CA LEU A 10 -2.31 20.25 5.94
C LEU A 10 -1.15 19.51 5.25
N LEU A 11 -1.11 18.17 5.35
CA LEU A 11 -0.14 17.35 4.62
C LEU A 11 -0.26 17.49 3.10
N ALA A 12 -1.48 17.55 2.57
CA ALA A 12 -1.73 17.79 1.16
C ALA A 12 -1.27 19.18 0.72
N SER A 13 -1.71 20.24 1.42
CA SER A 13 -1.44 21.63 1.03
C SER A 13 0.03 22.02 1.18
N SER A 14 0.74 21.43 2.15
CA SER A 14 2.18 21.66 2.35
C SER A 14 3.06 20.80 1.45
N GLY A 15 2.50 19.79 0.78
CA GLY A 15 3.27 18.73 0.12
C GLY A 15 3.99 17.78 1.09
N GLY A 16 3.74 17.88 2.39
CA GLY A 16 4.37 17.06 3.43
C GLY A 16 4.18 15.55 3.25
N TYR A 17 3.08 15.12 2.60
CA TYR A 17 2.88 13.71 2.28
C TYR A 17 4.02 13.13 1.44
N LYS A 18 4.65 13.92 0.55
CA LYS A 18 5.79 13.47 -0.28
C LYS A 18 6.99 13.15 0.59
N ALA A 19 7.27 13.99 1.59
CA ALA A 19 8.35 13.76 2.55
C ALA A 19 8.10 12.48 3.39
N VAL A 20 6.83 12.22 3.75
CA VAL A 20 6.47 10.96 4.45
C VAL A 20 6.66 9.75 3.52
N VAL A 21 6.24 9.83 2.26
CA VAL A 21 6.47 8.75 1.27
C VAL A 21 7.96 8.50 1.07
N ASP A 22 8.76 9.55 0.87
CA ASP A 22 10.21 9.44 0.71
C ASP A 22 10.88 8.84 1.96
N CYS A 23 10.41 9.21 3.15
CA CYS A 23 10.86 8.64 4.42
C CYS A 23 10.54 7.14 4.47
N LEU A 24 9.30 6.75 4.18
CA LEU A 24 8.87 5.35 4.14
C LEU A 24 9.72 4.52 3.16
N ILE A 25 9.97 5.03 1.96
CA ILE A 25 10.82 4.36 0.96
C ILE A 25 12.24 4.16 1.50
N LYS A 26 12.81 5.16 2.19
CA LYS A 26 14.15 5.06 2.79
C LYS A 26 14.18 4.04 3.93
N LEU A 27 13.19 4.07 4.82
CA LEU A 27 13.08 3.14 5.95
C LEU A 27 12.95 1.69 5.45
N ILE A 28 12.10 1.43 4.45
CA ILE A 28 11.98 0.10 3.83
C ILE A 28 13.32 -0.39 3.26
N LYS A 29 14.07 0.49 2.58
CA LYS A 29 15.39 0.14 2.02
C LYS A 29 16.43 -0.13 3.11
N GLN A 30 16.39 0.60 4.21
CA GLN A 30 17.30 0.42 5.35
C GLN A 30 16.99 -0.84 6.15
N ASN A 31 15.71 -1.18 6.31
CA ASN A 31 15.26 -2.38 7.02
C ASN A 31 15.85 -3.67 6.40
N ARG A 32 16.06 -3.70 5.06
CA ARG A 32 16.78 -4.80 4.38
C ARG A 32 18.24 -5.01 4.85
N HIS A 33 18.85 -4.05 5.53
CA HIS A 33 20.26 -4.06 5.92
C HIS A 33 20.48 -4.23 7.44
N GLY A 34 19.44 -4.56 8.21
CA GLY A 34 19.59 -5.04 9.60
C GLY A 34 19.33 -4.02 10.71
N VAL A 35 18.56 -2.95 10.47
CA VAL A 35 18.05 -2.08 11.54
C VAL A 35 16.58 -2.40 11.79
N GLU A 36 16.28 -2.94 12.97
CA GLU A 36 14.95 -3.37 13.47
C GLU A 36 14.01 -2.18 13.79
N ASP A 37 13.96 -1.14 12.96
CA ASP A 37 13.02 -0.03 13.19
C ASP A 37 11.69 -0.26 12.45
N ASN A 38 11.09 -1.42 12.71
CA ASN A 38 9.76 -1.77 12.18
C ASN A 38 8.71 -0.77 12.66
N ASP A 39 8.85 -0.23 13.88
CA ASP A 39 7.93 0.73 14.46
C ASP A 39 7.88 2.03 13.64
N CYS A 40 9.03 2.57 13.22
CA CYS A 40 9.05 3.74 12.33
C CYS A 40 8.45 3.44 10.95
N VAL A 41 8.66 2.22 10.42
CA VAL A 41 8.03 1.81 9.15
C VAL A 41 6.50 1.78 9.30
N PHE A 42 5.99 1.13 10.35
CA PHE A 42 4.56 1.05 10.62
C PHE A 42 3.94 2.43 10.87
N LEU A 43 4.63 3.33 11.56
CA LEU A 43 4.16 4.71 11.77
C LEU A 43 4.06 5.50 10.47
N ALA A 44 5.07 5.38 9.59
CA ALA A 44 5.04 6.01 8.28
C ALA A 44 3.95 5.39 7.40
N CYS A 45 3.75 4.07 7.45
CA CYS A 45 2.64 3.39 6.79
C CYS A 45 1.28 3.87 7.30
N ASP A 46 1.05 3.97 8.62
CA ASP A 46 -0.21 4.46 9.19
C ASP A 46 -0.49 5.88 8.73
N THR A 47 0.52 6.75 8.69
CA THR A 47 0.39 8.13 8.20
C THR A 47 -0.06 8.16 6.73
N ILE A 48 0.59 7.39 5.86
CA ILE A 48 0.23 7.32 4.43
C ILE A 48 -1.14 6.68 4.23
N LEU A 49 -1.45 5.62 4.96
CA LEU A 49 -2.75 4.95 4.90
C LEU A 49 -3.89 5.91 5.28
N ASN A 50 -3.76 6.61 6.41
CA ASN A 50 -4.73 7.61 6.86
C ASN A 50 -4.91 8.74 5.84
N PHE A 51 -3.82 9.18 5.24
CA PHE A 51 -3.83 10.21 4.20
C PHE A 51 -4.58 9.75 2.96
N LEU A 52 -4.27 8.55 2.43
CA LEU A 52 -4.91 7.97 1.27
C LEU A 52 -6.41 7.72 1.50
N LEU A 53 -6.80 7.21 2.68
CA LEU A 53 -8.22 6.95 3.01
C LEU A 53 -9.07 8.21 3.06
N LYS A 54 -8.48 9.35 3.45
CA LYS A 54 -9.22 10.61 3.60
C LYS A 54 -9.13 11.51 2.36
N ARG A 55 -8.42 11.08 1.32
CA ARG A 55 -8.12 11.91 0.13
C ARG A 55 -9.37 12.40 -0.59
N GLU A 56 -10.46 11.63 -0.63
CA GLU A 56 -11.69 12.05 -1.31
C GLU A 56 -12.35 13.28 -0.66
N ARG A 57 -11.91 13.64 0.56
CA ARG A 57 -12.42 14.80 1.31
C ARG A 57 -11.65 16.09 1.05
N PHE A 58 -10.64 16.08 0.16
CA PHE A 58 -9.87 17.26 -0.20
C PHE A 58 -9.23 17.15 -1.61
N PRO A 59 -8.91 18.27 -2.28
CA PRO A 59 -8.22 18.23 -3.56
C PRO A 59 -6.86 17.56 -3.41
N PHE A 60 -6.66 16.44 -4.10
CA PHE A 60 -5.42 15.68 -4.07
C PHE A 60 -4.49 16.11 -5.22
N PRO A 61 -3.24 16.55 -4.96
CA PRO A 61 -2.32 16.89 -6.03
C PRO A 61 -1.90 15.63 -6.80
N GLU A 62 -2.11 15.62 -8.12
CA GLU A 62 -1.85 14.54 -9.10
C GLU A 62 -0.35 14.16 -9.28
N ASP A 63 0.48 14.16 -8.24
CA ASP A 63 1.84 13.62 -8.35
C ASP A 63 1.85 12.09 -8.21
N GLU A 64 1.43 11.41 -9.28
CA GLU A 64 1.39 9.94 -9.37
C GLU A 64 2.77 9.30 -9.22
N SER A 65 3.84 10.01 -9.62
CA SER A 65 5.21 9.50 -9.62
C SER A 65 5.70 9.11 -8.22
N THR A 66 5.26 9.86 -7.20
CA THR A 66 5.57 9.60 -5.80
C THR A 66 5.02 8.24 -5.36
N PHE A 67 3.79 7.91 -5.75
CA PHE A 67 3.16 6.64 -5.39
C PHE A 67 3.68 5.47 -6.21
N PHE A 68 4.10 5.67 -7.46
CA PHE A 68 4.73 4.60 -8.23
C PHE A 68 6.06 4.14 -7.61
N ASN A 69 6.85 5.08 -7.07
CA ASN A 69 8.06 4.74 -6.34
C ASN A 69 7.74 4.04 -5.01
N LEU A 70 6.63 4.41 -4.35
CA LEU A 70 6.16 3.72 -3.16
C LEU A 70 5.72 2.28 -3.46
N LEU A 71 4.95 2.03 -4.53
CA LEU A 71 4.55 0.69 -4.94
C LEU A 71 5.75 -0.23 -5.15
N LYS A 72 6.82 0.26 -5.79
CA LYS A 72 8.08 -0.49 -5.94
C LYS A 72 8.73 -0.81 -4.60
N ALA A 73 8.77 0.16 -3.70
CA ALA A 73 9.33 -0.05 -2.37
C ALA A 73 8.53 -1.09 -1.58
N LEU A 74 7.19 -1.04 -1.63
CA LEU A 74 6.31 -2.02 -0.99
C LEU A 74 6.49 -3.42 -1.59
N ALA A 75 6.53 -3.54 -2.92
CA ALA A 75 6.78 -4.81 -3.61
C ALA A 75 8.10 -5.45 -3.15
N LEU A 76 9.14 -4.64 -2.97
CA LEU A 76 10.42 -5.09 -2.42
C LEU A 76 10.28 -5.43 -0.93
N TRP A 77 9.62 -4.61 -0.13
CA TRP A 77 9.48 -4.86 1.31
C TRP A 77 8.84 -6.22 1.60
N THR A 78 7.84 -6.62 0.80
CA THR A 78 7.04 -7.82 1.05
C THR A 78 7.53 -9.08 0.34
N GLU A 79 8.57 -8.98 -0.49
CA GLU A 79 9.02 -10.06 -1.39
C GLU A 79 9.34 -11.38 -0.67
N LYS A 80 9.89 -11.32 0.55
CA LYS A 80 10.35 -12.49 1.32
C LYS A 80 9.79 -12.58 2.74
N THR A 81 8.97 -11.61 3.15
CA THR A 81 8.35 -11.65 4.48
C THR A 81 7.09 -12.50 4.46
N ASN A 82 6.85 -13.27 5.52
CA ASN A 82 5.57 -13.93 5.80
C ASN A 82 4.85 -13.31 7.00
N ASP A 83 5.33 -12.15 7.47
CA ASP A 83 4.65 -11.40 8.52
C ASP A 83 3.31 -10.86 7.99
N GLN A 84 2.23 -11.34 8.60
CA GLN A 84 0.87 -10.99 8.20
C GLN A 84 0.59 -9.49 8.34
N SER A 85 1.08 -8.86 9.40
CA SER A 85 0.87 -7.43 9.66
C SER A 85 1.52 -6.58 8.56
N ILE A 86 2.72 -6.97 8.13
CA ILE A 86 3.42 -6.31 7.01
C ILE A 86 2.67 -6.52 5.70
N VAL A 87 2.24 -7.76 5.42
CA VAL A 87 1.47 -8.10 4.22
C VAL A 87 0.17 -7.31 4.14
N MET A 88 -0.60 -7.24 5.23
CA MET A 88 -1.87 -6.52 5.30
C MET A 88 -1.68 -5.01 5.17
N MET A 89 -0.70 -4.44 5.88
CA MET A 89 -0.39 -3.01 5.81
C MET A 89 0.02 -2.59 4.40
N ALA A 90 0.96 -3.31 3.78
CA ALA A 90 1.41 -3.03 2.42
C ALA A 90 0.29 -3.21 1.39
N SER A 91 -0.52 -4.28 1.52
CA SER A 91 -1.65 -4.55 0.63
C SER A 91 -2.72 -3.47 0.72
N SER A 92 -2.98 -2.94 1.92
CA SER A 92 -3.96 -1.86 2.14
C SER A 92 -3.53 -0.57 1.44
N ILE A 93 -2.25 -0.19 1.57
CA ILE A 93 -1.68 0.97 0.88
C ILE A 93 -1.72 0.75 -0.65
N CYS A 94 -1.31 -0.43 -1.13
CA CYS A 94 -1.37 -0.75 -2.56
C CYS A 94 -2.80 -0.65 -3.10
N SER A 95 -3.78 -1.19 -2.38
CA SER A 95 -5.20 -1.16 -2.77
C SER A 95 -5.72 0.26 -2.96
N LEU A 96 -5.35 1.18 -2.06
CA LEU A 96 -5.72 2.58 -2.19
C LEU A 96 -5.00 3.28 -3.36
N ILE A 97 -3.73 2.94 -3.63
CA ILE A 97 -3.00 3.51 -4.77
C ILE A 97 -3.54 2.97 -6.10
N PHE A 98 -3.87 1.69 -6.19
CA PHE A 98 -4.46 1.09 -7.40
C PHE A 98 -5.80 1.73 -7.76
N ASP A 99 -6.57 2.19 -6.77
CA ASP A 99 -7.78 2.97 -7.04
C ASP A 99 -7.51 4.24 -7.87
N LEU A 100 -6.30 4.81 -7.79
CA LEU A 100 -5.90 6.04 -8.48
C LEU A 100 -5.34 5.84 -9.89
N THR A 101 -5.06 4.59 -10.31
CA THR A 101 -4.31 4.34 -11.54
C THR A 101 -4.85 3.10 -12.28
N SER A 102 -4.15 2.65 -13.32
CA SER A 102 -4.47 1.42 -14.04
C SER A 102 -3.22 0.61 -14.29
N GLU A 103 -3.37 -0.68 -14.60
CA GLU A 103 -2.23 -1.52 -14.98
C GLU A 103 -1.46 -0.95 -16.17
N ASN A 104 -2.18 -0.42 -17.16
CA ASN A 104 -1.58 0.21 -18.32
C ASN A 104 -0.76 1.45 -17.96
N ASP A 105 -1.29 2.32 -17.08
CA ASP A 105 -0.57 3.53 -16.66
C ASP A 105 0.70 3.18 -15.86
N LEU A 106 0.61 2.17 -14.98
CA LEU A 106 1.78 1.66 -14.28
C LEU A 106 2.84 1.13 -15.24
N LEU A 107 2.47 0.28 -16.20
CA LEU A 107 3.42 -0.34 -17.12
C LEU A 107 4.02 0.67 -18.12
N ASN A 108 3.32 1.76 -18.42
CA ASN A 108 3.84 2.84 -19.25
C ASN A 108 4.78 3.79 -18.50
N HIS A 109 4.80 3.77 -17.17
CA HIS A 109 5.65 4.67 -16.39
C HIS A 109 7.15 4.27 -16.50
N PRO A 110 8.04 5.20 -16.88
CA PRO A 110 9.47 4.92 -16.98
C PRO A 110 10.02 4.45 -15.63
N GLY A 111 10.46 3.20 -15.58
CA GLY A 111 11.06 2.58 -14.40
C GLY A 111 10.12 1.71 -13.57
N PHE A 112 8.86 1.53 -13.95
CA PHE A 112 8.01 0.46 -13.40
C PHE A 112 8.12 -0.78 -14.30
N SER A 113 8.36 -1.95 -13.70
CA SER A 113 8.63 -3.19 -14.44
C SER A 113 7.52 -4.21 -14.23
N ILE A 114 7.35 -5.12 -15.19
CA ILE A 114 6.42 -6.25 -15.06
C ILE A 114 6.75 -7.12 -13.84
N SER A 115 8.04 -7.27 -13.50
CA SER A 115 8.47 -7.99 -12.29
C SER A 115 8.01 -7.31 -11.00
N CYS A 116 7.87 -5.97 -10.99
CA CYS A 116 7.28 -5.25 -9.88
C CYS A 116 5.79 -5.56 -9.76
N LEU A 117 5.07 -5.59 -10.89
CA LEU A 117 3.66 -5.95 -10.95
C LEU A 117 3.43 -7.39 -10.49
N ASP A 118 4.30 -8.33 -10.86
CA ASP A 118 4.26 -9.72 -10.39
C ASP A 118 4.39 -9.81 -8.86
N SER A 119 5.32 -9.06 -8.28
CA SER A 119 5.51 -9.02 -6.82
C SER A 119 4.30 -8.43 -6.10
N LEU A 120 3.69 -7.38 -6.66
CA LEU A 120 2.47 -6.78 -6.12
C LEU A 120 1.26 -7.72 -6.28
N SER A 121 1.17 -8.45 -7.39
CA SER A 121 0.12 -9.44 -7.64
C SER A 121 0.16 -10.53 -6.58
N ARG A 122 1.35 -11.09 -6.30
CA ARG A 122 1.54 -12.07 -5.22
C ARG A 122 1.24 -11.48 -3.85
N LEU A 123 1.58 -10.22 -3.60
CA LEU A 123 1.26 -9.54 -2.33
C LEU A 123 -0.26 -9.50 -2.09
N VAL A 124 -1.03 -9.07 -3.10
CA VAL A 124 -2.51 -9.00 -3.00
C VAL A 124 -3.13 -10.39 -2.85
N ALA A 125 -2.66 -11.37 -3.63
CA ALA A 125 -3.14 -12.75 -3.51
C ALA A 125 -2.92 -13.31 -2.09
N ARG A 126 -1.74 -13.05 -1.50
CA ARG A 126 -1.40 -13.49 -0.14
C ARG A 126 -2.25 -12.81 0.94
N SER A 127 -2.56 -11.52 0.81
CA SER A 127 -3.42 -10.83 1.79
C SER A 127 -4.87 -11.29 1.73
N LEU A 128 -5.38 -11.64 0.56
CA LEU A 128 -6.75 -12.16 0.41
C LEU A 128 -6.87 -13.64 0.82
N ALA A 129 -5.83 -14.46 0.60
CA ALA A 129 -5.83 -15.87 0.97
C ALA A 129 -5.74 -16.13 2.50
N SER A 130 -5.12 -15.21 3.24
CA SER A 130 -4.80 -15.37 4.68
C SER A 130 -6.01 -15.28 5.62
N TRP A 131 -7.19 -14.92 5.10
CA TRP A 131 -8.44 -14.84 5.86
C TRP A 131 -8.99 -16.23 6.31
N GLY A 132 -8.61 -17.32 5.65
CA GLY A 132 -9.16 -18.66 5.91
C GLY A 132 -8.67 -19.36 7.19
N GLN A 133 -7.68 -18.82 7.92
CA GLN A 133 -7.02 -19.51 9.03
C GLN A 133 -7.07 -18.74 10.37
N GLY A 134 -8.21 -18.83 11.08
CA GLY A 134 -8.31 -18.72 12.55
C GLY A 134 -8.04 -17.34 13.20
N MET A 135 -9.08 -16.72 13.75
CA MET A 135 -9.01 -15.40 14.41
C MET A 135 -8.45 -15.45 15.84
N SER A 136 -7.44 -14.62 16.13
CA SER A 136 -7.07 -14.15 17.48
C SER A 136 -7.39 -12.65 17.61
N ASP A 137 -7.26 -12.02 18.79
CA ASP A 137 -7.54 -10.58 18.97
C ASP A 137 -6.66 -9.64 18.10
N VAL A 138 -5.50 -10.10 17.63
CA VAL A 138 -4.67 -9.41 16.61
C VAL A 138 -5.44 -9.26 15.29
N ALA A 139 -6.40 -10.15 15.03
CA ALA A 139 -7.21 -10.14 13.82
C ALA A 139 -8.16 -8.94 13.70
N LYS A 140 -8.40 -8.15 14.75
CA LYS A 140 -9.30 -6.97 14.66
C LYS A 140 -8.69 -5.80 13.89
N ALA A 141 -7.43 -5.46 14.14
CA ALA A 141 -6.74 -4.41 13.38
C ALA A 141 -6.52 -4.87 11.93
N ASP A 142 -6.21 -6.15 11.74
CA ASP A 142 -6.10 -6.76 10.42
C ASP A 142 -7.46 -6.86 9.71
N MET A 143 -8.59 -6.86 10.43
CA MET A 143 -9.93 -6.86 9.84
C MET A 143 -10.25 -5.54 9.13
N ASP A 144 -9.91 -4.41 9.74
CA ASP A 144 -10.06 -3.09 9.09
C ASP A 144 -9.19 -2.99 7.83
N LEU A 145 -7.95 -3.50 7.91
CA LEU A 145 -7.04 -3.57 6.76
C LEU A 145 -7.57 -4.50 5.67
N LEU A 146 -8.12 -5.64 6.05
CA LEU A 146 -8.72 -6.60 5.11
C LEU A 146 -9.95 -6.02 4.42
N GLU A 147 -10.79 -5.27 5.13
CA GLU A 147 -11.92 -4.56 4.54
C GLU A 147 -11.42 -3.55 3.50
N ILE A 148 -10.35 -2.80 3.79
CA ILE A 148 -9.71 -1.88 2.84
C ILE A 148 -9.23 -2.63 1.58
N VAL A 149 -8.54 -3.76 1.76
CA VAL A 149 -8.03 -4.57 0.64
C VAL A 149 -9.18 -5.14 -0.19
N THR A 150 -10.19 -5.73 0.45
CA THR A 150 -11.32 -6.40 -0.22
C THR A 150 -12.21 -5.39 -0.95
N ALA A 151 -12.54 -4.27 -0.30
CA ALA A 151 -13.32 -3.20 -0.90
C ALA A 151 -12.54 -2.52 -2.04
N GLY A 152 -11.23 -2.33 -1.87
CA GLY A 152 -10.34 -1.83 -2.91
C GLY A 152 -10.31 -2.75 -4.12
N TYR A 153 -10.01 -4.02 -3.91
CA TYR A 153 -9.95 -5.03 -4.98
C TYR A 153 -11.23 -5.02 -5.82
N SER A 154 -12.40 -4.98 -5.18
CA SER A 154 -13.69 -4.90 -5.87
C SER A 154 -13.86 -3.65 -6.75
N ARG A 155 -13.17 -2.54 -6.45
CA ARG A 155 -13.21 -1.28 -7.22
C ARG A 155 -12.20 -1.23 -8.37
N TRP A 156 -11.02 -1.80 -8.20
CA TRP A 156 -9.93 -1.66 -9.17
C TRP A 156 -9.58 -2.94 -9.94
N ALA A 157 -10.02 -4.13 -9.54
CA ALA A 157 -9.59 -5.40 -10.15
C ALA A 157 -9.74 -5.46 -11.68
N ASP A 158 -10.82 -4.89 -12.23
CA ASP A 158 -11.04 -4.86 -13.69
C ASP A 158 -10.03 -4.00 -14.45
N ARG A 159 -9.36 -3.05 -13.77
CA ARG A 159 -8.25 -2.24 -14.32
C ARG A 159 -6.89 -2.93 -14.20
N PHE A 160 -6.81 -4.08 -13.51
CA PHE A 160 -5.60 -4.82 -13.21
C PHE A 160 -5.74 -6.33 -13.49
N PRO A 161 -5.84 -6.72 -14.78
CA PRO A 161 -6.05 -8.12 -15.16
C PRO A 161 -4.95 -9.08 -14.65
N GLN A 162 -3.69 -8.66 -14.54
CA GLN A 162 -2.62 -9.53 -14.03
C GLN A 162 -2.77 -9.81 -12.54
N ILE A 163 -3.12 -8.78 -11.76
CA ILE A 163 -3.39 -8.95 -10.32
C ILE A 163 -4.64 -9.79 -10.12
N ARG A 164 -5.70 -9.52 -10.89
CA ARG A 164 -6.96 -10.27 -10.81
C ARG A 164 -6.73 -11.76 -11.03
N LYS A 165 -5.99 -12.10 -12.09
CA LYS A 165 -5.60 -13.49 -12.38
C LYS A 165 -4.86 -14.13 -11.21
N ALA A 166 -3.88 -13.45 -10.61
CA ALA A 166 -3.11 -14.02 -9.48
C ALA A 166 -3.94 -14.24 -8.20
N VAL A 167 -5.07 -13.53 -8.05
CA VAL A 167 -5.98 -13.68 -6.90
C VAL A 167 -7.03 -14.77 -7.15
N GLU A 168 -7.46 -14.94 -8.39
CA GLU A 168 -8.50 -15.91 -8.80
C GLU A 168 -7.94 -17.32 -9.11
N GLU A 169 -6.61 -17.47 -9.18
CA GLU A 169 -5.90 -18.76 -9.34
C GLU A 169 -5.80 -19.56 -8.03
#